data_AF-A0A948ND12-F1
#
_entry.id   AF-A0A948ND12-F1
#
_cell.length_a   1.000
_cell.length_b   1.000
_cell.length_c   1.000
_cell.angle_alpha   90.00
_cell.angle_beta   90.00
_cell.angle_gamma   90.00
#
_symmetry.space_group_name_H-M   'P 1'
#
loop_
_entity.id
_entity.type
_entity.pdbx_description
1 polymer ?
#
loop_
_entity_poly.entity_id
_entity_poly.type
_entity_poly.pdbx_seq_one_letter_code
_entity_poly.pdbx_strand_id
1 'polypeptide(L)' 'MEKGLEMKYFVLKPRSKDPDDPYAYASRQAMLRYSYIIRPFNALLADQLLVWVKKEAFGPTEKEADYAPDTE' A
#
# COMPACT_ATOMS: atom_id res chain seq x y z
N MET A 1 5.06 -17.29 -30.26
CA MET A 1 5.38 -17.10 -28.84
C MET A 1 5.22 -15.63 -28.55
N GLU A 2 4.20 -15.25 -27.78
CA GLU A 2 4.06 -13.86 -27.33
C GLU A 2 5.17 -13.58 -26.33
N LYS A 3 6.00 -12.57 -26.63
CA LYS A 3 6.96 -12.05 -25.66
C LYS A 3 6.15 -11.28 -24.63
N GLY A 4 6.19 -11.73 -23.37
CA GLY A 4 5.52 -11.07 -22.26
C GLY A 4 6.01 -9.63 -22.02
N LEU A 5 5.33 -8.95 -21.10
CA LEU A 5 5.64 -7.56 -20.76
C LEU A 5 6.99 -7.45 -20.01
N GLU A 6 7.94 -6.68 -20.55
CA GLU A 6 9.23 -6.36 -19.91
C GLU A 6 9.13 -5.02 -19.17
N MET A 7 8.80 -5.06 -17.87
CA MET A 7 8.64 -3.85 -17.06
C MET A 7 9.93 -3.44 -16.37
N LYS A 8 10.33 -2.17 -16.51
CA LYS A 8 11.44 -1.57 -15.74
C LYS A 8 11.02 -1.07 -14.36
N TYR A 9 9.81 -0.52 -14.27
CA TYR A 9 9.25 0.04 -13.04
C TYR A 9 7.77 -0.31 -12.95
N PHE A 10 7.32 -0.62 -11.74
CA PHE A 10 5.91 -0.84 -11.41
C PHE A 10 5.60 -0.04 -10.16
N VAL A 11 4.56 0.79 -10.21
CA VAL A 11 4.16 1.65 -9.09
C VAL A 11 2.98 1.01 -8.38
N LEU A 12 3.11 0.81 -7.07
CA LEU A 12 2.03 0.27 -6.23
C LEU A 12 1.10 1.39 -5.82
N LYS A 13 -0.20 1.19 -5.99
CA LYS A 13 -1.25 2.13 -5.60
C LYS A 13 -2.21 1.44 -4.62
N PRO A 14 -1.83 1.28 -3.35
CA PRO A 14 -2.66 0.56 -2.36
C PRO A 14 -3.94 1.31 -1.98
N ARG A 15 -4.01 2.63 -2.23
CA ARG A 15 -5.19 3.48 -1.98
C ARG A 15 -6.20 3.41 -3.13
N SER A 16 -7.46 3.21 -2.81
CA SER A 16 -8.57 3.48 -3.74
C SER A 16 -9.75 4.14 -3.06
N LYS A 17 -10.56 4.85 -3.85
CA LYS A 17 -11.88 5.35 -3.43
C LYS A 17 -12.95 4.26 -3.53
N ASP A 18 -12.70 3.27 -4.39
CA ASP A 18 -13.56 2.11 -4.57
C ASP A 18 -12.99 0.95 -3.74
N PRO A 19 -13.73 0.44 -2.73
CA PRO A 19 -13.27 -0.69 -1.92
C PRO A 19 -13.02 -1.96 -2.75
N ASP A 20 -13.69 -2.10 -3.89
CA ASP A 20 -13.62 -3.26 -4.78
C ASP A 20 -12.60 -3.09 -5.92
N ASP A 21 -11.78 -2.03 -5.89
CA ASP A 21 -10.74 -1.79 -6.89
C ASP A 21 -9.69 -2.93 -6.92
N PRO A 22 -9.64 -3.73 -8.01
CA PRO A 22 -8.77 -4.89 -8.09
C PRO A 22 -7.28 -4.52 -8.16
N TYR A 23 -6.94 -3.35 -8.69
CA TYR A 23 -5.54 -2.89 -8.77
C TYR A 23 -5.02 -2.43 -7.41
N ALA A 24 -5.88 -1.79 -6.63
CA ALA A 24 -5.53 -1.39 -5.27
C ALA A 24 -5.40 -2.63 -4.36
N TYR A 25 -6.30 -3.60 -4.51
CA TYR A 25 -6.17 -4.89 -3.83
C TYR A 25 -4.85 -5.59 -4.19
N ALA A 26 -4.55 -5.73 -5.49
CA ALA A 26 -3.30 -6.35 -5.94
C ALA A 26 -2.06 -5.62 -5.41
N SER A 27 -2.09 -4.28 -5.42
CA SER A 27 -1.02 -3.46 -4.86
C SER A 27 -0.81 -3.73 -3.38
N ARG A 28 -1.88 -3.80 -2.57
CA ARG A 28 -1.81 -4.12 -1.14
C ARG A 28 -1.21 -5.51 -0.92
N GLN A 29 -1.62 -6.52 -1.69
CA GLN A 29 -1.07 -7.87 -1.56
C GLN A 29 0.43 -7.93 -1.89
N ALA A 30 0.86 -7.25 -2.95
CA ALA A 30 2.28 -7.18 -3.31
C ALA A 30 3.11 -6.53 -2.18
N MET A 31 2.59 -5.45 -1.60
CA MET A 31 3.24 -4.77 -0.49
C MET A 31 3.33 -5.61 0.79
N LEU A 32 2.25 -6.31 1.16
CA LEU A 32 2.27 -7.25 2.29
C LEU A 32 3.34 -8.31 2.07
N ARG A 33 3.38 -8.92 0.88
CA ARG A 33 4.38 -9.95 0.58
C ARG A 33 5.80 -9.41 0.64
N TYR A 34 6.04 -8.21 0.11
CA TYR A 34 7.34 -7.56 0.16
C TYR A 34 7.78 -7.32 1.61
N SER A 35 6.90 -6.80 2.48
CA SER A 35 7.21 -6.56 3.90
C SER A 35 7.68 -7.84 4.61
N TYR A 36 7.05 -8.98 4.35
CA TYR A 36 7.46 -10.26 4.95
C TYR A 36 8.82 -10.74 4.47
N ILE A 37 9.12 -10.53 3.19
CA ILE A 37 10.42 -10.93 2.59
C ILE A 37 11.55 -10.06 3.14
N ILE A 38 11.34 -8.74 3.29
CA ILE A 38 12.41 -7.84 3.72
C ILE A 38 12.63 -7.82 5.23
N ARG A 39 11.69 -8.33 6.03
CA ARG A 39 11.75 -8.23 7.50
C ARG A 39 13.08 -8.73 8.12
N PRO A 40 13.70 -9.84 7.67
CA PRO A 40 14.99 -10.27 8.21
C PRO A 40 16.14 -9.29 7.92
N PHE A 41 16.00 -8.44 6.89
CA PHE A 41 17.02 -7.47 6.47
C PHE A 41 16.74 -6.07 7.02
N ASN A 42 15.46 -5.71 7.15
CA ASN A 42 15.03 -4.41 7.66
C ASN A 42 13.63 -4.52 8.30
N ALA A 43 13.61 -4.87 9.58
CA ALA A 43 12.39 -5.04 10.35
C ALA A 43 11.58 -3.74 10.47
N LEU A 44 12.26 -2.60 10.66
CA LEU A 44 11.60 -1.29 10.78
C LEU A 44 10.81 -0.95 9.52
N LEU A 45 11.43 -1.09 8.34
CA LEU A 45 10.76 -0.82 7.07
C LEU A 45 9.60 -1.81 6.84
N ALA A 46 9.79 -3.08 7.17
CA ALA A 46 8.72 -4.07 7.07
C ALA A 46 7.48 -3.67 7.88
N ASP A 47 7.67 -3.22 9.12
CA ASP A 47 6.58 -2.81 10.00
C ASP A 47 5.90 -1.52 9.49
N GLN A 48 6.68 -0.55 9.00
CA GLN A 48 6.14 0.67 8.37
C GLN A 48 5.26 0.35 7.16
N LEU A 49 5.68 -0.59 6.30
CA LEU A 49 4.90 -1.04 5.14
C LEU A 49 3.61 -1.74 5.57
N LEU A 50 3.66 -2.61 6.57
CA LEU A 50 2.48 -3.28 7.11
C LEU A 50 1.45 -2.29 7.65
N VAL A 51 1.92 -1.29 8.41
CA VAL A 51 1.05 -0.21 8.95
C VAL A 51 0.45 0.59 7.80
N TRP A 52 1.25 0.98 6.81
CA TRP A 52 0.75 1.74 5.67
C TRP A 52 -0.31 0.98 4.89
N VAL A 53 -0.07 -0.29 4.54
CA VAL A 53 -1.05 -1.11 3.81
C VAL A 53 -2.36 -1.26 4.58
N LYS A 54 -2.31 -1.41 5.90
CA LYS A 54 -3.52 -1.49 6.74
C LYS A 54 -4.33 -0.18 6.69
N LYS A 55 -3.68 0.98 6.77
CA LYS A 55 -4.34 2.28 6.64
C LYS A 55 -5.02 2.47 5.27
N GLU A 56 -4.44 1.90 4.21
CA GLU A 56 -5.01 2.01 2.86
C GLU A 56 -6.10 0.96 2.59
N ALA A 57 -6.08 -0.17 3.30
CA ALA A 57 -7.12 -1.20 3.22
C ALA A 57 -8.42 -0.77 3.91
N PHE A 58 -8.28 -0.08 5.03
CA PHE A 58 -9.37 0.52 5.79
C PHE A 58 -9.18 2.02 5.68
N GLY A 59 -9.64 2.62 4.57
CA GLY A 59 -9.51 4.06 4.34
C GLY A 59 -9.97 4.89 5.55
N PRO A 60 -9.60 6.18 5.64
CA PRO A 60 -10.06 7.02 6.73
C PRO A 60 -11.59 6.91 6.82
N THR A 61 -12.09 6.45 7.96
CA THR A 61 -13.51 6.66 8.27
C THR A 61 -13.75 8.16 8.17
N GLU A 62 -14.92 8.59 7.70
CA GLU A 62 -15.24 9.99 7.39
C GLU A 62 -14.88 11.00 8.51
N LYS A 63 -14.60 10.54 9.74
CA LYS A 63 -14.11 11.32 10.89
C LYS A 63 -12.66 11.81 10.82
N GLU A 64 -11.78 11.27 9.97
CA GLU A 64 -10.37 11.71 9.92
C GLU A 64 -10.09 12.77 8.84
N ALA A 65 -11.08 13.12 8.00
CA ALA A 65 -10.95 14.18 7.00
C ALA A 65 -10.94 15.60 7.62
N ASP A 66 -11.32 15.73 8.88
CA ASP A 66 -11.38 17.02 9.62
C ASP A 66 -10.13 17.31 10.46
N TYR A 67 -9.14 16.41 10.51
CA TYR A 67 -7.88 16.71 11.22
C TYR A 67 -6.92 17.45 10.28
N ALA A 68 -7.11 18.76 10.16
CA ALA A 68 -6.02 19.67 9.86
C ALA A 68 -5.23 19.86 11.17
N PRO A 69 -3.95 19.45 11.28
CA PRO A 69 -3.15 19.90 12.40
C PRO A 69 -3.05 21.42 12.29
N ASP A 70 -3.67 22.14 13.22
CA ASP A 70 -3.50 23.58 13.37
C ASP A 70 -2.00 23.87 13.44
N THR A 71 -1.49 24.49 12.39
CA THR A 71 -0.16 25.08 12.39
C THR A 71 -0.23 26.42 13.11
N GLU A 72 0.29 26.48 14.33
CA GLU A 72 0.84 27.70 14.93
C GLU A 72 2.37 27.71 14.80
#